data_AF-A0A9E2BH88-F1
#
_entry.id   AF-A0A9E2BH88-F1
#
_cell.length_a   1.000
_cell.length_b   1.000
_cell.length_c   1.000
_cell.angle_alpha   90.00
_cell.angle_beta   90.00
_cell.angle_gamma   90.00
#
_symmetry.space_group_name_H-M   'P 1'
#
loop_
_entity.id
_entity.type
_entity.pdbx_description
1 polymer ?
#
loop_
_entity_poly.entity_id
_entity_poly.type
_entity_poly.pdbx_seq_one_letter_code
_entity_poly.pdbx_strand_id
1 'polypeptide(L)'
;MSSWEGSVHHHDIHDISVYENSEYLRDFLGKHISSLSFTSKSTGVARSKLSDILKGRTKKVRGDTLRRLIRGLKLKVTLVDLPPPMVNEWGKVKIKESFSEAKVKLKKLSAEDRKILIISTYMGETPLLHGDRTSEKCLDFKGSKKGVRDILGAKDKLGKAILLSCQDLEEFFLFMGKSFKTMRFTCAMMSNMHPLLEARRDLAKAFIKVLPEVQIQRFFKTYLSIDEKSRKIIDIFIRNYIRYNKRWAVKLEPPESLKPFLEILKLEATPTSLAFFTLEEDGERNILAEVISNFANLSKTLPEQD
;
A
#
# COMPACT_ATOMS: atom_id res chain seq x y z
N MET A 1 42.24 -10.56 -5.53
CA MET A 1 40.92 -10.95 -5.02
C MET A 1 39.99 -9.73 -5.09
N SER A 2 39.31 -9.55 -6.22
CA SER A 2 38.25 -8.53 -6.38
C SER A 2 37.13 -9.15 -7.23
N SER A 3 36.11 -9.71 -6.58
CA SER A 3 34.89 -10.13 -7.28
C SER A 3 33.97 -8.92 -7.42
N TRP A 4 33.92 -8.39 -8.64
CA TRP A 4 32.82 -7.57 -9.12
C TRP A 4 31.55 -8.43 -9.16
N GLU A 5 30.70 -8.31 -8.14
CA GLU A 5 29.32 -8.79 -8.25
C GLU A 5 28.55 -7.81 -9.13
N GLY A 6 28.26 -8.26 -10.35
CA GLY A 6 27.47 -7.54 -11.33
C GLY A 6 26.08 -7.22 -10.78
N SER A 7 25.81 -5.94 -10.56
CA SER A 7 24.48 -5.44 -10.28
C SER A 7 23.59 -5.66 -11.50
N VAL A 8 22.76 -6.69 -11.48
CA VAL A 8 21.70 -6.91 -12.46
C VAL A 8 20.72 -5.74 -12.35
N HIS A 9 20.81 -4.79 -13.27
CA HIS A 9 19.84 -3.73 -13.42
C HIS A 9 18.54 -4.31 -13.98
N HIS A 10 17.65 -4.78 -13.11
CA HIS A 10 16.26 -5.00 -13.49
C HIS A 10 15.64 -3.64 -13.87
N HIS A 11 15.36 -3.46 -15.15
CA HIS A 11 14.62 -2.31 -15.65
C HIS A 11 13.18 -2.38 -15.14
N ASP A 12 12.86 -1.58 -14.13
CA ASP A 12 11.49 -1.33 -13.69
C ASP A 12 10.67 -0.76 -14.86
N ILE A 13 9.80 -1.59 -15.44
CA ILE A 13 8.99 -1.30 -16.65
C ILE A 13 8.07 -0.06 -16.48
N HIS A 14 7.92 0.45 -15.25
CA HIS A 14 7.08 1.61 -14.90
C HIS A 14 7.85 2.83 -14.33
N ASP A 15 9.18 2.88 -14.44
CA ASP A 15 10.03 3.96 -13.85
C ASP A 15 10.54 5.00 -14.87
N ILE A 16 9.75 5.28 -15.91
CA ILE A 16 10.09 6.34 -16.88
C ILE A 16 9.31 7.61 -16.53
N SER A 17 9.98 8.54 -15.86
CA SER A 17 9.46 9.89 -15.61
C SER A 17 10.29 10.92 -16.35
N VAL A 18 9.62 11.93 -16.87
CA VAL A 18 10.24 13.01 -17.65
C VAL A 18 9.63 14.32 -17.20
N TYR A 19 10.47 15.29 -16.87
CA TYR A 19 10.07 16.58 -16.32
C TYR A 19 10.54 17.70 -17.23
N GLU A 20 9.81 18.80 -17.25
CA GLU A 20 10.28 20.03 -17.89
C GLU A 20 11.51 20.57 -17.16
N ASN A 21 12.48 21.05 -17.94
CA ASN A 21 13.65 21.72 -17.41
C ASN A 21 13.33 23.19 -17.11
N SER A 22 12.44 23.42 -16.14
CA SER A 22 12.02 24.75 -15.74
C SER A 22 13.19 25.57 -15.18
N GLU A 23 13.07 26.89 -15.24
CA GLU A 23 14.05 27.81 -14.64
C GLU A 23 14.26 27.51 -13.16
N TYR A 24 13.18 27.32 -12.41
CA TYR A 24 13.25 26.95 -11.00
C TYR A 24 14.09 25.67 -10.74
N LEU A 25 13.94 24.64 -11.59
CA LEU A 25 14.77 23.43 -11.49
C LEU A 25 16.24 23.73 -11.80
N ARG A 26 16.53 24.54 -12.82
CA ARG A 26 17.90 24.90 -13.18
C ARG A 26 18.58 25.71 -12.10
N ASP A 27 17.90 26.70 -11.54
CA ASP A 27 18.44 27.56 -10.48
C ASP A 27 18.74 26.75 -9.23
N PHE A 28 17.81 25.86 -8.85
CA PHE A 28 18.02 24.94 -7.75
C PHE A 28 19.26 24.06 -7.98
N LEU A 29 19.37 23.45 -9.17
CA LEU A 29 20.53 22.62 -9.52
C LEU A 29 21.82 23.44 -9.57
N GLY A 30 21.78 24.67 -10.08
CA GLY A 30 22.91 25.58 -10.15
C GLY A 30 23.45 25.94 -8.77
N LYS A 31 22.57 26.17 -7.79
CA LYS A 31 22.97 26.40 -6.39
C LYS A 31 23.66 25.21 -5.74
N HIS A 32 23.33 23.99 -6.15
CA HIS A 32 23.85 22.75 -5.54
C HIS A 32 24.99 22.09 -6.34
N ILE A 33 25.23 22.52 -7.58
CA ILE A 33 26.31 22.03 -8.43
C ILE A 33 27.44 23.05 -8.41
N SER A 34 28.38 22.87 -7.47
CA SER A 34 29.58 23.71 -7.38
C SER A 34 30.60 23.45 -8.49
N SER A 35 30.67 22.21 -8.99
CA SER A 35 31.59 21.82 -10.06
C SER A 35 31.02 20.72 -10.91
N LEU A 36 30.97 20.94 -12.23
CA LEU A 36 30.53 19.92 -13.19
C LEU A 36 31.38 18.65 -13.12
N SER A 37 32.69 18.79 -12.87
CA SER A 37 33.61 17.65 -12.77
C SER A 37 33.32 16.81 -11.53
N PHE A 38 33.19 17.46 -10.37
CA PHE A 38 32.86 16.79 -9.12
C PHE A 38 31.47 16.13 -9.19
N THR A 39 30.46 16.86 -9.64
CA THR A 39 29.09 16.35 -9.78
C THR A 39 29.03 15.19 -10.76
N SER A 40 29.77 15.25 -11.87
CA SER A 40 29.81 14.16 -12.83
C SER A 40 30.41 12.89 -12.23
N LYS A 41 31.50 13.00 -11.44
CA LYS A 41 32.09 11.85 -10.74
C LYS A 41 31.15 11.27 -9.67
N SER A 42 30.54 12.12 -8.85
CA SER A 42 29.69 11.68 -7.73
C SER A 42 28.32 11.14 -8.15
N THR A 43 27.75 11.65 -9.24
CA THR A 43 26.42 11.24 -9.73
C THR A 43 26.51 10.26 -10.91
N GLY A 44 27.68 10.20 -11.56
CA GLY A 44 27.94 9.52 -12.83
C GLY A 44 27.24 10.16 -14.05
N VAL A 45 26.59 11.32 -13.89
CA VAL A 45 25.95 12.02 -15.02
C VAL A 45 27.04 12.73 -15.82
N ALA A 46 27.05 12.58 -17.15
CA ALA A 46 28.06 13.18 -18.00
C ALA A 46 28.13 14.72 -17.85
N ARG A 47 29.34 15.29 -17.81
CA ARG A 47 29.57 16.74 -17.68
C ARG A 47 28.83 17.57 -18.74
N SER A 48 28.83 17.11 -19.99
CA SER A 48 28.11 17.75 -21.09
C SER A 48 26.62 17.84 -20.79
N LYS A 49 26.02 16.72 -20.39
CA LYS A 49 24.60 16.64 -20.00
C LYS A 49 24.25 17.54 -18.82
N LEU A 50 25.11 17.60 -17.79
CA LEU A 50 24.92 18.54 -16.67
C LEU A 50 24.93 19.99 -17.15
N SER A 51 25.90 20.35 -18.00
CA SER A 51 25.96 21.69 -18.59
C SER A 51 24.73 22.01 -19.43
N ASP A 52 24.20 21.05 -20.19
CA ASP A 52 23.02 21.27 -21.04
C ASP A 52 21.74 21.46 -20.23
N ILE A 53 21.63 20.78 -19.10
CA ILE A 53 20.52 20.98 -18.15
C ILE A 53 20.60 22.37 -17.55
N LEU A 54 21.76 22.76 -16.99
CA LEU A 54 21.92 24.06 -16.32
C LEU A 54 21.74 25.25 -17.27
N LYS A 55 22.20 25.13 -18.52
CA LYS A 55 22.04 26.18 -19.55
C LYS A 55 20.66 26.19 -20.22
N GLY A 56 19.75 25.30 -19.84
CA GLY A 56 18.41 25.20 -20.45
C GLY A 56 18.38 24.63 -21.87
N ARG A 57 19.52 24.15 -22.41
CA ARG A 57 19.59 23.50 -23.74
C ARG A 57 18.81 22.19 -23.79
N THR A 58 18.79 21.47 -22.67
CA THR A 58 17.91 20.30 -22.49
C THR A 58 16.50 20.77 -22.11
N LYS A 59 15.50 20.54 -22.97
CA LYS A 59 14.09 20.92 -22.67
C LYS A 59 13.43 20.04 -21.60
N LYS A 60 13.80 18.76 -21.56
CA LYS A 60 13.20 17.75 -20.67
C LYS A 60 14.27 16.91 -19.97
N VAL A 61 14.13 16.73 -18.66
CA VAL A 61 15.06 15.95 -17.84
C VAL A 61 14.41 14.62 -17.44
N ARG A 62 15.12 13.51 -17.64
CA ARG A 62 14.68 12.18 -17.19
C ARG A 62 14.78 12.08 -15.66
N GLY A 63 13.78 11.48 -15.04
CA GLY A 63 13.72 11.24 -13.59
C GLY A 63 14.94 10.47 -13.07
N ASP A 64 15.42 9.49 -13.83
CA ASP A 64 16.67 8.77 -13.51
C ASP A 64 17.87 9.70 -13.31
N THR A 65 17.99 10.73 -14.17
CA THR A 65 19.06 11.72 -14.03
C THR A 65 18.89 12.52 -12.73
N LEU A 66 17.67 12.91 -12.37
CA LEU A 66 17.40 13.61 -11.12
C LEU A 66 17.67 12.73 -9.89
N ARG A 67 17.31 11.43 -9.91
CA ARG A 67 17.62 10.49 -8.81
C ARG A 67 19.12 10.34 -8.59
N ARG A 68 19.90 10.25 -9.68
CA ARG A 68 21.36 10.20 -9.61
C ARG A 68 21.95 11.46 -9.00
N LEU A 69 21.41 12.63 -9.37
CA LEU A 69 21.78 13.91 -8.77
C LEU A 69 21.46 13.94 -7.26
N ILE A 70 20.25 13.54 -6.87
CA ILE A 70 19.81 13.48 -5.47
C ILE A 70 20.76 12.62 -4.63
N ARG A 71 21.09 11.41 -5.11
CA ARG A 71 21.98 10.48 -4.41
C ARG A 71 23.42 10.97 -4.36
N GLY A 72 23.98 11.34 -5.51
CA GLY A 72 25.39 11.70 -5.61
C GLY A 72 25.75 13.01 -4.92
N LEU A 73 24.84 14.00 -4.95
CA LEU A 73 25.03 15.27 -4.25
C LEU A 73 24.57 15.24 -2.78
N LYS A 74 24.01 14.12 -2.31
CA LYS A 74 23.46 13.96 -0.96
C LYS A 74 22.55 15.13 -0.57
N LEU A 75 21.68 15.55 -1.50
CA LEU A 75 20.84 16.73 -1.30
C LEU A 75 19.98 16.55 -0.04
N LYS A 76 20.21 17.42 0.96
CA LYS A 76 19.38 17.47 2.17
C LYS A 76 18.05 18.07 1.80
N VAL A 77 16.98 17.33 2.07
CA VAL A 77 15.62 17.67 1.64
C VAL A 77 14.88 18.33 2.78
N THR A 78 14.71 19.64 2.70
CA THR A 78 13.54 20.34 3.25
C THR A 78 12.48 20.35 2.15
N LEU A 79 11.33 19.71 2.40
CA LEU A 79 10.26 19.55 1.39
C LEU A 79 9.74 20.89 0.82
N VAL A 80 10.01 21.99 1.52
CA VAL A 80 9.59 23.35 1.15
C VAL A 80 10.46 23.96 0.04
N ASP A 81 11.73 23.54 -0.08
CA ASP A 81 12.72 24.22 -0.94
C ASP A 81 13.05 23.48 -2.24
N LEU A 82 12.42 22.32 -2.47
CA LEU A 82 12.72 21.48 -3.63
C LEU A 82 11.77 21.76 -4.80
N PRO A 83 12.31 21.85 -6.03
CA PRO A 83 11.50 21.79 -7.23
C PRO A 83 10.62 20.53 -7.24
N PRO A 84 9.34 20.61 -7.68
CA PRO A 84 8.46 19.44 -7.72
C PRO A 84 9.05 18.20 -8.40
N PRO A 85 9.83 18.30 -9.51
CA PRO A 85 10.55 17.16 -10.08
C PRO A 85 11.50 16.48 -9.09
N MET A 86 12.21 17.27 -8.27
CA MET A 86 13.15 16.77 -7.26
C MET A 86 12.41 16.13 -6.09
N VAL A 87 11.31 16.71 -5.61
CA VAL A 87 10.45 16.11 -4.58
C VAL A 87 9.96 14.74 -5.03
N ASN A 88 9.45 14.65 -6.26
CA ASN A 88 8.92 13.40 -6.80
C ASN A 88 10.00 12.30 -6.87
N GLU A 89 11.15 12.64 -7.42
CA GLU A 89 12.23 11.67 -7.59
C GLU A 89 12.91 11.31 -6.26
N TRP A 90 12.95 12.24 -5.30
CA TRP A 90 13.40 11.97 -3.94
C TRP A 90 12.46 10.98 -3.23
N GLY A 91 11.14 11.18 -3.33
CA GLY A 91 10.15 10.27 -2.76
C GLY A 91 10.29 8.84 -3.31
N LYS A 92 10.54 8.71 -4.62
CA LYS A 92 10.83 7.41 -5.26
C LYS A 92 12.12 6.75 -4.74
N VAL A 93 13.18 7.54 -4.53
CA VAL A 93 14.41 7.03 -3.91
C VAL A 93 14.13 6.50 -2.50
N LYS A 94 13.36 7.25 -1.69
CA LYS A 94 12.98 6.83 -0.34
C LYS A 94 12.12 5.57 -0.34
N ILE A 95 11.16 5.46 -1.24
CA ILE A 95 10.36 4.23 -1.39
C ILE A 95 11.26 3.02 -1.71
N LYS A 96 12.25 3.16 -2.61
CA LYS A 96 13.19 2.07 -2.94
C LYS A 96 14.08 1.67 -1.76
N GLU A 97 14.54 2.64 -0.96
CA GLU A 97 15.30 2.41 0.27
C GLU A 97 14.44 1.66 1.30
N SER A 98 13.27 2.20 1.63
CA SER A 98 12.31 1.57 2.56
C SER A 98 11.83 0.20 2.09
N PHE A 99 11.69 -0.01 0.79
CA PHE A 99 11.32 -1.32 0.25
C PHE A 99 12.42 -2.34 0.52
N SER A 100 13.68 -1.96 0.35
CA SER A 100 14.83 -2.82 0.64
C SER A 100 14.89 -3.21 2.12
N GLU A 101 14.63 -2.27 3.02
CA GLU A 101 14.50 -2.56 4.46
C GLU A 101 13.30 -3.46 4.77
N ALA A 102 12.16 -3.22 4.13
CA ALA A 102 10.96 -4.04 4.28
C ALA A 102 11.22 -5.49 3.85
N LYS A 103 12.02 -5.72 2.80
CA LYS A 103 12.42 -7.08 2.39
C LYS A 103 13.10 -7.84 3.53
N VAL A 104 14.08 -7.19 4.16
CA VAL A 104 14.85 -7.79 5.28
C VAL A 104 13.94 -8.10 6.46
N LYS A 105 13.00 -7.20 6.78
CA LYS A 105 12.07 -7.42 7.90
C LYS A 105 11.04 -8.52 7.59
N LEU A 106 10.48 -8.56 6.39
CA LEU A 106 9.49 -9.56 5.97
C LEU A 106 10.07 -10.98 5.91
N LYS A 107 11.35 -11.12 5.57
CA LYS A 107 12.08 -12.41 5.61
C LYS A 107 12.11 -13.05 7.01
N LYS A 108 11.96 -12.26 8.07
CA LYS A 108 11.99 -12.74 9.46
C LYS A 108 10.62 -13.22 9.97
N LEU A 109 9.56 -13.03 9.19
CA LEU A 109 8.19 -13.33 9.60
C LEU A 109 7.74 -14.70 9.11
N SER A 110 6.85 -15.34 9.89
CA SER A 110 6.18 -16.56 9.46
C SER A 110 5.31 -16.32 8.23
N ALA A 111 4.94 -17.38 7.51
CA ALA A 111 4.02 -17.25 6.38
C ALA A 111 2.65 -16.70 6.81
N GLU A 112 2.16 -17.11 7.99
CA GLU A 112 0.89 -16.64 8.52
C GLU A 112 0.95 -15.15 8.91
N ASP A 113 2.03 -14.70 9.56
CA ASP A 113 2.21 -13.28 9.87
C ASP A 113 2.27 -12.42 8.60
N ARG A 114 2.94 -12.89 7.56
CA ARG A 114 3.00 -12.21 6.25
C ARG A 114 1.62 -12.09 5.63
N LYS A 115 0.83 -13.17 5.64
CA LYS A 115 -0.55 -13.20 5.16
C LYS A 115 -1.42 -12.19 5.89
N ILE A 116 -1.40 -12.23 7.23
CA ILE A 116 -2.15 -11.29 8.07
C ILE A 116 -1.73 -9.85 7.78
N LEU A 117 -0.43 -9.58 7.62
CA LEU A 117 0.06 -8.24 7.30
C LEU A 117 -0.41 -7.74 5.95
N ILE A 118 -0.36 -8.58 4.89
CA ILE A 118 -0.84 -8.17 3.56
C ILE A 118 -2.32 -7.82 3.63
N ILE A 119 -3.14 -8.70 4.21
CA ILE A 119 -4.59 -8.51 4.26
C ILE A 119 -4.94 -7.30 5.11
N SER A 120 -4.41 -7.20 6.33
CA SER A 120 -4.67 -6.04 7.20
C SER A 120 -4.17 -4.71 6.61
N THR A 121 -3.04 -4.70 5.90
CA THR A 121 -2.54 -3.50 5.21
C THR A 121 -3.44 -3.12 4.05
N TYR A 122 -3.92 -4.11 3.29
CA TYR A 122 -4.89 -3.90 2.21
C TYR A 122 -6.20 -3.29 2.73
N MET A 123 -6.74 -3.86 3.81
CA MET A 123 -7.90 -3.32 4.54
C MET A 123 -7.63 -1.94 5.15
N GLY A 124 -6.38 -1.60 5.45
CA GLY A 124 -5.99 -0.28 5.94
C GLY A 124 -5.99 0.80 4.86
N GLU A 125 -5.71 0.41 3.60
CA GLU A 125 -5.66 1.29 2.43
C GLU A 125 -7.06 1.63 1.86
N THR A 126 -8.15 1.18 2.48
CA THR A 126 -9.51 1.59 2.09
C THR A 126 -9.73 3.09 2.38
N PRO A 127 -10.17 3.90 1.39
CA PRO A 127 -10.61 5.27 1.62
C PRO A 127 -11.78 5.34 2.62
N LEU A 128 -11.98 6.48 3.29
CA LEU A 128 -13.18 6.68 4.11
C LEU A 128 -14.40 6.88 3.19
N LEU A 129 -15.57 6.43 3.68
CA LEU A 129 -16.86 6.55 3.00
C LEU A 129 -17.19 7.99 2.59
N HIS A 130 -16.97 8.94 3.48
CA HIS A 130 -17.30 10.33 3.20
C HIS A 130 -16.17 11.06 2.48
N GLY A 131 -16.14 10.90 1.15
CA GLY A 131 -15.50 11.86 0.25
C GLY A 131 -14.01 12.08 0.46
N ASP A 132 -13.33 11.19 1.18
CA ASP A 132 -11.92 11.37 1.51
C ASP A 132 -11.03 10.94 0.33
N ARG A 133 -11.12 11.76 -0.71
CA ARG A 133 -10.20 11.79 -1.85
C ARG A 133 -8.76 12.03 -1.39
N THR A 134 -8.49 12.35 -0.12
CA THR A 134 -7.13 12.58 0.36
C THR A 134 -6.31 11.29 0.43
N SER A 135 -6.86 10.14 0.84
CA SER A 135 -6.05 8.90 0.90
C SER A 135 -5.61 8.38 -0.47
N GLU A 136 -6.46 8.50 -1.50
CA GLU A 136 -6.09 8.16 -2.89
C GLU A 136 -5.23 9.25 -3.54
N LYS A 137 -5.54 10.55 -3.33
CA LYS A 137 -4.84 11.65 -4.04
C LYS A 137 -3.61 12.21 -3.35
N CYS A 138 -3.43 12.06 -2.03
CA CYS A 138 -2.36 12.75 -1.30
C CYS A 138 -0.96 12.18 -1.56
N LEU A 139 -0.85 11.03 -2.23
CA LEU A 139 0.43 10.45 -2.65
C LEU A 139 0.47 10.08 -4.13
N ASP A 140 -0.51 10.53 -4.91
CA ASP A 140 -0.45 10.40 -6.35
C ASP A 140 0.57 11.40 -6.90
N PHE A 141 1.75 10.88 -7.24
CA PHE A 141 2.61 11.51 -8.25
C PHE A 141 1.72 11.88 -9.44
N LYS A 142 1.47 13.17 -9.65
CA LYS A 142 0.58 13.72 -10.70
C LYS A 142 0.69 12.87 -11.98
N GLY A 143 -0.34 12.07 -12.27
CA GLY A 143 -0.43 11.32 -13.54
C GLY A 143 -1.07 9.92 -13.49
N SER A 144 -1.14 9.25 -12.35
CA SER A 144 -1.70 7.88 -12.26
C SER A 144 -3.03 7.84 -11.51
N LYS A 145 -4.15 7.69 -12.24
CA LYS A 145 -5.52 7.59 -11.66
C LYS A 145 -5.79 6.33 -10.82
N LYS A 146 -4.83 5.39 -10.70
CA LYS A 146 -5.05 4.06 -10.11
C LYS A 146 -4.30 3.87 -8.80
N GLY A 147 -4.97 3.72 -7.67
CA GLY A 147 -4.39 3.42 -6.36
C GLY A 147 -3.85 1.99 -6.25
N VAL A 148 -3.26 1.65 -5.10
CA VAL A 148 -2.79 0.27 -4.86
C VAL A 148 -3.93 -0.74 -4.94
N ARG A 149 -5.14 -0.34 -4.51
CA ARG A 149 -6.33 -1.19 -4.57
C ARG A 149 -6.79 -1.46 -6.00
N ASP A 150 -6.64 -0.52 -6.93
CA ASP A 150 -6.86 -0.76 -8.35
C ASP A 150 -5.83 -1.73 -8.96
N ILE A 151 -4.61 -1.75 -8.41
CA ILE A 151 -3.56 -2.64 -8.87
C ILE A 151 -3.77 -4.05 -8.31
N LEU A 152 -3.92 -4.20 -6.99
CA LEU A 152 -4.01 -5.50 -6.33
C LEU A 152 -5.42 -6.10 -6.36
N GLY A 153 -6.47 -5.28 -6.37
CA GLY A 153 -7.86 -5.75 -6.47
C GLY A 153 -8.21 -6.29 -7.87
N ALA A 154 -7.42 -5.97 -8.90
CA ALA A 154 -7.65 -6.42 -10.26
C ALA A 154 -7.12 -7.84 -10.51
N LYS A 155 -7.92 -8.68 -11.19
CA LYS A 155 -7.51 -10.00 -11.73
C LYS A 155 -6.77 -10.87 -10.70
N ASP A 156 -7.31 -10.98 -9.48
CA ASP A 156 -6.76 -11.79 -8.38
C ASP A 156 -5.30 -11.49 -7.98
N LYS A 157 -4.82 -10.27 -8.24
CA LYS A 157 -3.46 -9.89 -7.88
C LYS A 157 -3.20 -9.88 -6.37
N LEU A 158 -4.23 -9.61 -5.55
CA LEU A 158 -4.16 -9.70 -4.11
C LEU A 158 -3.98 -11.15 -3.64
N GLY A 159 -4.78 -12.08 -4.17
CA GLY A 159 -4.64 -13.51 -3.91
C GLY A 159 -3.26 -14.01 -4.32
N LYS A 160 -2.79 -13.63 -5.51
CA LYS A 160 -1.42 -13.90 -5.97
C LYS A 160 -0.35 -13.33 -5.03
N ALA A 161 -0.49 -12.09 -4.56
CA ALA A 161 0.46 -11.48 -3.63
C ALA A 161 0.55 -12.28 -2.32
N ILE A 162 -0.59 -12.70 -1.78
CA ILE A 162 -0.66 -13.54 -0.58
C ILE A 162 0.02 -14.89 -0.83
N LEU A 163 -0.33 -15.57 -1.91
CA LEU A 163 0.24 -16.87 -2.28
C LEU A 163 1.77 -16.80 -2.37
N LEU A 164 2.30 -15.85 -3.15
CA LEU A 164 3.73 -15.66 -3.30
C LEU A 164 4.38 -15.33 -1.96
N SER A 165 3.76 -14.45 -1.15
CA SER A 165 4.32 -14.09 0.15
C SER A 165 4.47 -15.28 1.09
N CYS A 166 3.69 -16.35 0.92
CA CYS A 166 3.79 -17.56 1.72
C CYS A 166 4.77 -18.59 1.13
N GLN A 167 4.81 -18.73 -0.19
CA GLN A 167 5.53 -19.81 -0.89
C GLN A 167 6.92 -19.39 -1.39
N ASP A 168 7.02 -18.22 -2.02
CA ASP A 168 8.24 -17.72 -2.64
C ASP A 168 8.35 -16.20 -2.41
N LEU A 169 9.11 -15.85 -1.37
CA LEU A 169 9.26 -14.47 -0.96
C LEU A 169 10.08 -13.63 -1.98
N GLU A 170 10.97 -14.26 -2.75
CA GLU A 170 11.73 -13.53 -3.77
C GLU A 170 10.83 -13.18 -4.95
N GLU A 171 10.01 -14.12 -5.42
CA GLU A 171 9.02 -13.86 -6.46
C GLU A 171 7.95 -12.87 -5.98
N PHE A 172 7.58 -12.90 -4.69
CA PHE A 172 6.76 -11.86 -4.07
C PHE A 172 7.42 -10.48 -4.20
N PHE A 173 8.71 -10.34 -3.91
CA PHE A 173 9.40 -9.07 -4.03
C PHE A 173 9.59 -8.61 -5.46
N LEU A 174 9.78 -9.53 -6.42
CA LEU A 174 9.79 -9.21 -7.84
C LEU A 174 8.41 -8.73 -8.29
N PHE A 175 7.35 -9.38 -7.83
CA PHE A 175 5.97 -8.99 -8.12
C PHE A 175 5.63 -7.59 -7.56
N MET A 176 5.92 -7.37 -6.28
CA MET A 176 5.65 -6.09 -5.60
C MET A 176 6.64 -4.98 -6.02
N GLY A 177 7.81 -5.35 -6.55
CA GLY A 177 8.81 -4.43 -7.08
C GLY A 177 8.43 -3.79 -8.41
N LYS A 178 7.41 -4.27 -9.12
CA LYS A 178 7.05 -3.75 -10.46
C LYS A 178 6.62 -2.29 -10.48
N SER A 179 6.17 -1.73 -9.36
CA SER A 179 5.71 -0.34 -9.28
C SER A 179 6.01 0.31 -7.93
N PHE A 180 6.22 1.62 -7.91
CA PHE A 180 6.37 2.35 -6.65
C PHE A 180 5.14 2.24 -5.72
N LYS A 181 3.95 2.03 -6.28
CA LYS A 181 2.70 1.87 -5.49
C LYS A 181 2.71 0.55 -4.71
N THR A 182 3.10 -0.55 -5.35
CA THR A 182 3.23 -1.86 -4.71
C THR A 182 4.45 -1.95 -3.80
N MET A 183 5.55 -1.24 -4.12
CA MET A 183 6.67 -1.06 -3.19
C MET A 183 6.23 -0.31 -1.94
N ARG A 184 5.52 0.83 -2.08
CA ARG A 184 5.00 1.61 -0.95
C ARG A 184 4.07 0.78 -0.08
N PHE A 185 3.19 0.00 -0.68
CA PHE A 185 2.34 -0.95 0.04
C PHE A 185 3.14 -1.95 0.86
N THR A 186 4.22 -2.50 0.29
CA THR A 186 5.09 -3.43 1.02
C THR A 186 5.83 -2.73 2.17
N CYS A 187 6.24 -1.47 1.98
CA CYS A 187 6.81 -0.66 3.06
C CYS A 187 5.79 -0.41 4.18
N ALA A 188 4.53 -0.19 3.80
CA ALA A 188 3.43 0.07 4.69
C ALA A 188 3.10 -1.10 5.63
N MET A 189 3.36 -2.34 5.19
CA MET A 189 3.25 -3.52 6.04
C MET A 189 4.17 -3.46 7.28
N MET A 190 5.26 -2.67 7.25
CA MET A 190 6.33 -2.67 8.26
C MET A 190 6.44 -1.36 9.08
N SER A 191 5.42 -0.49 9.06
CA SER A 191 5.34 0.79 9.80
C SER A 191 6.03 2.02 9.17
N ASN A 192 6.03 2.10 7.84
CA ASN A 192 6.38 3.33 7.11
C ASN A 192 5.12 4.06 6.57
N MET A 193 4.02 4.02 7.33
CA MET A 193 2.73 4.62 6.95
C MET A 193 2.47 5.93 7.67
N HIS A 194 1.59 6.74 7.06
CA HIS A 194 0.93 7.82 7.78
C HIS A 194 0.18 7.24 9.01
N PRO A 195 0.22 7.88 10.19
CA PRO A 195 -0.39 7.34 11.42
C PRO A 195 -1.85 6.89 11.26
N LEU A 196 -2.62 7.59 10.42
CA LEU A 196 -3.99 7.21 10.09
C LEU A 196 -4.10 5.82 9.43
N LEU A 197 -3.23 5.51 8.47
CA LEU A 197 -3.26 4.23 7.76
C LEU A 197 -2.74 3.10 8.65
N GLU A 198 -1.74 3.41 9.49
CA GLU A 198 -1.25 2.49 10.53
C GLU A 198 -2.38 2.12 11.50
N ALA A 199 -3.10 3.10 12.04
CA ALA A 199 -4.24 2.85 12.92
C ALA A 199 -5.33 2.00 12.24
N ARG A 200 -5.60 2.22 10.93
CA ARG A 200 -6.59 1.40 10.19
C ARG A 200 -6.13 -0.04 10.00
N ARG A 201 -4.86 -0.25 9.65
CA ARG A 201 -4.24 -1.59 9.56
C ARG A 201 -4.32 -2.30 10.90
N ASP A 202 -4.02 -1.60 11.99
CA ASP A 202 -4.00 -2.19 13.32
C ASP A 202 -5.40 -2.59 13.80
N LEU A 203 -6.44 -1.79 13.46
CA LEU A 203 -7.83 -2.18 13.66
C LEU A 203 -8.20 -3.45 12.87
N ALA A 204 -7.81 -3.53 11.60
CA ALA A 204 -8.04 -4.72 10.78
C ALA A 204 -7.31 -5.95 11.34
N LYS A 205 -6.06 -5.79 11.78
CA LYS A 205 -5.28 -6.85 12.43
C LYS A 205 -5.91 -7.30 13.75
N ALA A 206 -6.43 -6.37 14.54
CA ALA A 206 -7.14 -6.67 15.79
C ALA A 206 -8.41 -7.49 15.53
N PHE A 207 -9.15 -7.20 14.46
CA PHE A 207 -10.31 -7.99 14.07
C PHE A 207 -9.95 -9.44 13.74
N ILE A 208 -8.91 -9.65 12.92
CA ILE A 208 -8.46 -11.00 12.58
C ILE A 208 -8.13 -11.81 13.85
N LYS A 209 -7.56 -11.17 14.88
CA LYS A 209 -7.24 -11.82 16.16
C LYS A 209 -8.44 -12.17 17.03
N VAL A 210 -9.60 -11.53 16.81
CA VAL A 210 -10.84 -11.86 17.52
C VAL A 210 -11.46 -13.14 16.94
N LEU A 211 -11.18 -13.45 15.67
CA LEU A 211 -11.73 -14.62 15.01
C LEU A 211 -11.06 -15.92 15.48
N PRO A 212 -11.82 -17.02 15.66
CA PRO A 212 -11.23 -18.35 15.81
C PRO A 212 -10.37 -18.74 14.61
N GLU A 213 -9.31 -19.53 14.82
CA GLU A 213 -8.33 -19.88 13.78
C GLU A 213 -8.96 -20.49 12.51
N VAL A 214 -9.91 -21.42 12.68
CA VAL A 214 -10.67 -22.03 11.58
C VAL A 214 -11.44 -20.97 10.77
N GLN A 215 -11.96 -19.95 11.45
CA GLN A 215 -12.73 -18.88 10.82
C GLN A 215 -11.85 -17.84 10.14
N ILE A 216 -10.59 -17.66 10.56
CA ILE A 216 -9.64 -16.79 9.86
C ILE A 216 -9.44 -17.25 8.41
N GLN A 217 -9.21 -18.55 8.21
CA GLN A 217 -8.97 -19.09 6.87
C GLN A 217 -10.22 -18.98 5.97
N ARG A 218 -11.39 -19.26 6.54
CA ARG A 218 -12.68 -19.07 5.86
C ARG A 218 -12.89 -17.61 5.49
N PHE A 219 -12.61 -16.72 6.42
CA PHE A 219 -12.71 -15.28 6.21
C PHE A 219 -11.81 -14.79 5.08
N PHE A 220 -10.55 -15.23 5.04
CA PHE A 220 -9.64 -14.86 3.96
C PHE A 220 -10.09 -15.41 2.60
N LYS A 221 -10.58 -16.66 2.55
CA LYS A 221 -11.12 -17.24 1.30
C LYS A 221 -12.29 -16.42 0.76
N THR A 222 -13.27 -16.11 1.61
CA THR A 222 -14.44 -15.33 1.20
C THR A 222 -14.07 -13.89 0.84
N TYR A 223 -13.19 -13.26 1.61
CA TYR A 223 -12.71 -11.91 1.34
C TYR A 223 -12.03 -11.78 -0.02
N LEU A 224 -11.28 -12.81 -0.44
CA LEU A 224 -10.63 -12.82 -1.74
C LEU A 224 -11.60 -13.13 -2.89
N SER A 225 -12.69 -13.89 -2.65
CA SER A 225 -13.64 -14.26 -3.70
C SER A 225 -14.63 -13.17 -4.09
N ILE A 226 -14.89 -12.20 -3.21
CA ILE A 226 -15.84 -11.09 -3.48
C ILE A 226 -15.21 -9.96 -4.29
N ASP A 227 -16.06 -9.11 -4.87
CA ASP A 227 -15.62 -7.97 -5.65
C ASP A 227 -15.09 -6.81 -4.77
N GLU A 228 -14.41 -5.86 -5.42
CA GLU A 228 -13.74 -4.78 -4.72
C GLU A 228 -14.69 -3.81 -4.00
N LYS A 229 -15.91 -3.60 -4.51
CA LYS A 229 -16.91 -2.75 -3.84
C LYS A 229 -17.30 -3.41 -2.52
N SER A 230 -17.59 -4.70 -2.56
CA SER A 230 -17.92 -5.50 -1.38
C SER A 230 -16.79 -5.54 -0.35
N ARG A 231 -15.53 -5.70 -0.78
CA ARG A 231 -14.37 -5.65 0.13
C ARG A 231 -14.29 -4.33 0.89
N LYS A 232 -14.51 -3.19 0.22
CA LYS A 232 -14.45 -1.88 0.87
C LYS A 232 -15.45 -1.78 2.03
N ILE A 233 -16.69 -2.25 1.82
CA ILE A 233 -17.74 -2.27 2.86
C ILE A 233 -17.31 -3.15 4.05
N ILE A 234 -16.76 -4.34 3.79
CA ILE A 234 -16.23 -5.21 4.85
C ILE A 234 -15.11 -4.53 5.62
N ASP A 235 -14.16 -3.90 4.92
CA ASP A 235 -13.03 -3.24 5.56
C ASP A 235 -13.49 -2.14 6.53
N ILE A 236 -14.55 -1.40 6.15
CA ILE A 236 -15.16 -0.37 7.00
C ILE A 236 -15.85 -1.02 8.20
N PHE A 237 -16.71 -2.01 7.95
CA PHE A 237 -17.42 -2.74 8.99
C PHE A 237 -16.45 -3.29 10.03
N ILE A 238 -15.37 -3.97 9.60
CA ILE A 238 -14.36 -4.57 10.47
C ILE A 238 -13.68 -3.54 11.35
N ARG A 239 -13.27 -2.40 10.78
CA ARG A 239 -12.61 -1.35 11.56
C ARG A 239 -13.57 -0.74 12.58
N ASN A 240 -14.84 -0.55 12.21
CA ASN A 240 -15.85 -0.02 13.13
C ASN A 240 -16.24 -1.04 14.21
N TYR A 241 -16.30 -2.32 13.87
CA TYR A 241 -16.51 -3.40 14.84
C TYR A 241 -15.47 -3.31 15.96
N ILE A 242 -14.17 -3.22 15.62
CA ILE A 242 -13.13 -3.13 16.65
C ILE A 242 -13.18 -1.81 17.42
N ARG A 243 -13.51 -0.68 16.77
CA ARG A 243 -13.69 0.60 17.48
C ARG A 243 -14.79 0.53 18.54
N TYR A 244 -15.86 -0.19 18.24
CA TYR A 244 -16.99 -0.38 19.14
C TYR A 244 -16.91 -1.63 20.00
N ASN A 245 -15.88 -2.47 19.83
CA ASN A 245 -15.66 -3.63 20.68
C ASN A 245 -15.13 -3.19 22.05
N LYS A 246 -16.05 -2.66 22.85
CA LYS A 246 -15.86 -2.05 24.16
C LYS A 246 -17.00 -2.48 25.07
N ARG A 247 -16.83 -2.29 26.38
CA ARG A 247 -17.90 -2.51 27.34
C ARG A 247 -18.94 -1.39 27.20
N TRP A 248 -20.08 -1.72 26.63
CA TRP A 248 -21.24 -0.83 26.55
C TRP A 248 -22.20 -1.10 27.70
N ALA A 249 -22.82 -0.04 28.22
CA ALA A 249 -23.90 -0.16 29.20
C ALA A 249 -25.22 -0.64 28.56
N VAL A 250 -25.37 -0.42 27.26
CA VAL A 250 -26.55 -0.79 26.47
C VAL A 250 -26.21 -1.99 25.61
N LYS A 251 -27.11 -2.97 25.57
CA LYS A 251 -27.06 -4.08 24.62
C LYS A 251 -27.92 -3.74 23.41
N LEU A 252 -27.32 -3.84 22.24
CA LEU A 252 -28.03 -3.71 20.97
C LEU A 252 -28.15 -5.08 20.33
N GLU A 253 -29.37 -5.41 19.90
CA GLU A 253 -29.63 -6.60 19.10
C GLU A 253 -29.16 -6.37 17.65
N PRO A 254 -28.56 -7.39 17.01
CA PRO A 254 -28.18 -7.31 15.61
C PRO A 254 -29.43 -7.41 14.72
N PRO A 255 -29.48 -6.67 13.59
CA PRO A 255 -30.47 -6.93 12.55
C PRO A 255 -30.47 -8.41 12.14
N GLU A 256 -31.64 -8.95 11.80
CA GLU A 256 -31.81 -10.36 11.41
C GLU A 256 -30.83 -10.79 10.31
N SER A 257 -30.56 -9.90 9.34
CA SER A 257 -29.62 -10.14 8.25
C SER A 257 -28.17 -10.39 8.70
N LEU A 258 -27.80 -9.99 9.91
CA LEU A 258 -26.46 -10.18 10.45
C LEU A 258 -26.32 -11.40 11.34
N LYS A 259 -27.42 -11.97 11.88
CA LYS A 259 -27.35 -13.10 12.83
C LYS A 259 -26.46 -14.25 12.34
N PRO A 260 -26.56 -14.72 11.08
CA PRO A 260 -25.67 -15.77 10.58
C PRO A 260 -24.19 -15.37 10.67
N PHE A 261 -23.86 -14.10 10.42
CA PHE A 261 -22.49 -13.62 10.49
C PHE A 261 -21.92 -13.64 11.89
N LEU A 262 -22.70 -13.22 12.89
CA LEU A 262 -22.29 -13.28 14.29
C LEU A 262 -22.04 -14.72 14.72
N GLU A 263 -22.92 -15.64 14.32
CA GLU A 263 -22.81 -17.05 14.68
C GLU A 263 -21.60 -17.73 14.04
N ILE A 264 -21.32 -17.44 12.77
CA ILE A 264 -20.22 -18.01 12.00
C ILE A 264 -18.88 -17.46 12.49
N LEU A 265 -18.76 -16.14 12.60
CA LEU A 265 -17.51 -15.47 13.00
C LEU A 265 -17.35 -15.34 14.51
N LYS A 266 -18.35 -15.77 15.30
CA LYS A 266 -18.39 -15.67 16.77
C LYS A 266 -18.21 -14.22 17.27
N LEU A 267 -18.86 -13.27 16.59
CA LEU A 267 -18.78 -11.85 16.93
C LEU A 267 -19.81 -11.47 18.00
N GLU A 268 -19.41 -10.56 18.90
CA GLU A 268 -20.33 -9.94 19.85
C GLU A 268 -21.43 -9.09 19.17
N ALA A 269 -22.65 -9.14 19.73
CA ALA A 269 -23.84 -8.50 19.17
C ALA A 269 -23.74 -6.98 19.08
N THR A 270 -23.49 -6.31 20.20
CA THR A 270 -23.49 -4.84 20.27
C THR A 270 -22.47 -4.16 19.34
N PRO A 271 -21.17 -4.55 19.32
CA PRO A 271 -20.23 -3.95 18.37
C PRO A 271 -20.59 -4.27 16.92
N THR A 272 -21.19 -5.43 16.64
CA THR A 272 -21.68 -5.77 15.30
C THR A 272 -22.81 -4.85 14.86
N SER A 273 -23.81 -4.62 15.71
CA SER A 273 -24.92 -3.70 15.43
C SER A 273 -24.41 -2.28 15.19
N LEU A 274 -23.54 -1.77 16.07
CA LEU A 274 -22.98 -0.44 15.92
C LEU A 274 -22.17 -0.29 14.64
N ALA A 275 -21.33 -1.28 14.31
CA ALA A 275 -20.57 -1.27 13.07
C ALA A 275 -21.47 -1.30 11.83
N PHE A 276 -22.55 -2.06 11.86
CA PHE A 276 -23.53 -2.09 10.78
C PHE A 276 -24.24 -0.75 10.58
N PHE A 277 -24.65 -0.10 11.68
CA PHE A 277 -25.37 1.18 11.58
C PHE A 277 -24.48 2.35 11.13
N THR A 278 -23.14 2.23 11.21
CA THR A 278 -22.23 3.22 10.59
C THR A 278 -22.18 3.18 9.07
N LEU A 279 -22.76 2.14 8.44
CA LEU A 279 -22.95 2.13 7.00
C LEU A 279 -24.20 2.96 6.70
N GLU A 280 -24.01 4.18 6.25
CA GLU A 280 -25.07 5.18 6.08
C GLU A 280 -25.48 5.38 4.62
N GLU A 281 -24.66 4.95 3.64
CA GLU A 281 -25.02 5.14 2.23
C GLU A 281 -26.02 4.10 1.74
N ASP A 282 -26.88 4.51 0.80
CA ASP A 282 -27.90 3.67 0.23
C ASP A 282 -27.30 2.40 -0.39
N GLY A 283 -27.76 1.25 0.10
CA GLY A 283 -27.37 -0.07 -0.39
C GLY A 283 -26.10 -0.66 0.24
N GLU A 284 -25.34 0.05 1.08
CA GLU A 284 -24.15 -0.53 1.74
C GLU A 284 -24.50 -1.68 2.66
N ARG A 285 -25.55 -1.50 3.46
CA ARG A 285 -26.09 -2.52 4.36
C ARG A 285 -26.57 -3.75 3.58
N ASN A 286 -27.12 -3.55 2.38
CA ASN A 286 -27.56 -4.63 1.51
C ASN A 286 -26.36 -5.40 0.93
N ILE A 287 -25.31 -4.69 0.50
CA ILE A 287 -24.06 -5.31 0.06
C ILE A 287 -23.43 -6.12 1.19
N LEU A 288 -23.39 -5.58 2.41
CA LEU A 288 -22.89 -6.31 3.57
C LEU A 288 -23.74 -7.57 3.83
N ALA A 289 -25.07 -7.48 3.75
CA ALA A 289 -25.95 -8.64 3.92
C ALA A 289 -25.74 -9.72 2.83
N GLU A 290 -25.51 -9.32 1.58
CA GLU A 290 -25.20 -10.23 0.47
C GLU A 290 -23.85 -10.94 0.69
N VAL A 291 -22.82 -10.19 1.06
CA VAL A 291 -21.53 -10.73 1.46
C VAL A 291 -21.69 -11.75 2.59
N ILE A 292 -22.45 -11.42 3.63
CA ILE A 292 -22.71 -12.29 4.77
C ILE A 292 -23.41 -13.59 4.33
N SER A 293 -24.35 -13.50 3.40
CA SER A 293 -25.00 -14.67 2.83
C SER A 293 -24.00 -15.57 2.11
N ASN A 294 -23.02 -14.98 1.39
CA ASN A 294 -21.93 -15.73 0.76
C ASN A 294 -21.02 -16.42 1.80
N PHE A 295 -20.73 -15.77 2.93
CA PHE A 295 -20.03 -16.39 4.06
C PHE A 295 -20.77 -17.63 4.59
N ALA A 296 -22.09 -17.53 4.78
CA ALA A 296 -22.92 -18.63 5.26
C ALA A 296 -23.01 -19.80 4.25
N ASN A 297 -23.04 -19.51 2.96
CA ASN A 297 -23.07 -20.54 1.92
C ASN A 297 -21.72 -21.28 1.79
N LEU A 298 -20.60 -20.58 1.96
CA LEU A 298 -19.27 -21.19 1.99
C LEU A 298 -19.04 -22.06 3.24
N SER A 299 -19.74 -21.81 4.34
CA SER A 299 -19.69 -22.68 5.53
C SER A 299 -20.43 -24.02 5.38
N LYS A 300 -21.39 -24.12 4.45
CA LYS A 300 -22.14 -25.37 4.20
C LYS A 300 -21.42 -26.35 3.26
N THR A 301 -20.33 -25.94 2.63
CA THR A 301 -19.65 -26.67 1.54
C THR A 301 -18.28 -27.23 1.92
N LEU A 302 -17.88 -27.13 3.18
CA LEU A 302 -16.67 -27.79 3.70
C LEU A 302 -17.11 -28.91 4.65
N PRO A 303 -16.72 -30.18 4.41
CA PRO A 303 -17.04 -31.25 5.34
C PRO A 303 -16.42 -30.92 6.70
N GLU A 304 -17.20 -31.14 7.76
CA GLU A 304 -16.68 -31.24 9.12
C GLU A 304 -15.60 -32.33 9.09
N GLN A 305 -14.34 -31.91 9.24
CA GLN A 305 -13.28 -32.86 9.53
C GLN A 305 -13.27 -33.00 11.04
N ASP A 306 -13.93 -34.07 11.49
CA ASP A 306 -13.74 -34.68 12.81
C ASP A 306 -12.28 -35.15 13.00
#